data_AF-A0A6G8U4T2-F1
#
_entry.id   AF-A0A6G8U4T2-F1
#
_cell.length_a   1.000
_cell.length_b   1.000
_cell.length_c   1.000
_cell.angle_alpha   90.00
_cell.angle_beta   90.00
_cell.angle_gamma   90.00
#
_symmetry.space_group_name_H-M   'P 1'
#
loop_
_entity.id
_entity.type
_entity.pdbx_description
1 polymer ?
#
loop_
_entity_poly.entity_id
_entity_poly.type
_entity_poly.pdbx_seq_one_letter_code
_entity_poly.pdbx_strand_id
1 'polypeptide(L)'
;MSAVEALRAARAAGIKLVLDGDDLVLTAAEAPRGTVLSELSRRKPEIVALLRAARDNWSDADWLAFFDERAGIAEFDGGLQRTDAEARAFECCVVEWLNRNPVCSPPGRCLHCGGSEAVLDELVPFGTGPSGHAWLHSRCWAAWHVNRKAVAAAILSPLIMNKG
;
A
#
# COMPACT_ATOMS: atom_id res chain seq x y z
N MET A 1 6.36 -4.56 -26.15
CA MET A 1 6.63 -5.16 -24.82
C MET A 1 5.54 -4.74 -23.86
N SER A 2 4.84 -5.66 -23.20
CA SER A 2 3.81 -5.42 -22.17
C SER A 2 4.44 -5.13 -20.78
N ALA A 3 3.63 -4.75 -19.79
CA ALA A 3 4.09 -4.54 -18.41
C ALA A 3 4.67 -5.82 -17.78
N VAL A 4 4.06 -6.98 -18.06
CA VAL A 4 4.55 -8.30 -17.62
C VAL A 4 5.88 -8.64 -18.29
N GLU A 5 6.03 -8.37 -19.58
CA GLU A 5 7.28 -8.61 -20.30
C GLU A 5 8.39 -7.67 -19.82
N ALA A 6 8.07 -6.40 -19.54
CA ALA A 6 9.02 -5.43 -18.96
C ALA A 6 9.51 -5.87 -17.57
N LEU A 7 8.60 -6.35 -16.71
CA LEU A 7 8.94 -6.93 -15.41
C LEU A 7 9.84 -8.16 -15.54
N ARG A 8 9.53 -9.06 -16.48
CA ARG A 8 10.34 -10.26 -16.73
C ARG A 8 11.73 -9.88 -17.23
N ALA A 9 11.84 -8.93 -18.16
CA ALA A 9 13.10 -8.45 -18.69
C ALA A 9 13.97 -7.80 -17.60
N ALA A 10 13.38 -6.97 -16.73
CA ALA A 10 14.08 -6.34 -15.62
C ALA A 10 14.61 -7.39 -14.61
N ARG A 11 13.79 -8.38 -14.24
CA ARG A 11 14.21 -9.47 -13.35
C ARG A 11 15.31 -10.33 -13.98
N ALA A 12 15.21 -10.65 -15.26
CA ALA A 12 16.24 -11.39 -16.00
C ALA A 12 17.57 -10.62 -16.07
N ALA A 13 17.52 -9.28 -16.05
CA ALA A 13 18.69 -8.42 -15.94
C ALA A 13 19.22 -8.26 -14.49
N GLY A 14 18.71 -9.04 -13.53
CA GLY A 14 19.14 -8.99 -12.13
C GLY A 14 18.62 -7.78 -11.34
N ILE A 15 17.63 -7.07 -11.88
CA ILE A 15 17.04 -5.91 -11.22
C ILE A 15 15.94 -6.40 -10.26
N LYS A 16 16.13 -6.14 -8.97
CA LYS A 16 15.09 -6.28 -7.95
C LYS A 16 14.19 -5.05 -8.00
N LEU A 17 12.88 -5.28 -8.13
CA LEU A 17 11.86 -4.23 -8.09
C LEU A 17 11.08 -4.33 -6.78
N VAL A 18 10.95 -3.20 -6.09
CA VAL A 18 10.12 -3.06 -4.89
C VAL A 18 9.17 -1.90 -5.10
N LEU A 19 7.91 -2.07 -4.66
CA LEU A 19 6.97 -0.96 -4.59
C LEU A 19 7.26 -0.11 -3.35
N ASP A 20 7.40 1.19 -3.54
CA ASP A 20 7.38 2.23 -2.51
C ASP A 20 6.22 3.18 -2.82
N GLY A 21 5.06 2.96 -2.20
CA GLY A 21 3.85 3.68 -2.58
C GLY A 21 3.50 3.47 -4.06
N ASP A 22 3.44 4.56 -4.83
CA ASP A 22 3.25 4.57 -6.29
C ASP A 22 4.58 4.50 -7.08
N ASP A 23 5.71 4.49 -6.38
CA ASP A 23 7.05 4.42 -6.97
C ASP A 23 7.57 2.99 -7.12
N LEU A 24 8.45 2.80 -8.11
CA LEU A 24 9.21 1.58 -8.31
C LEU A 24 10.66 1.83 -7.90
N VAL A 25 11.07 1.23 -6.80
CA VAL A 25 12.47 1.23 -6.35
C VAL A 25 13.18 0.07 -7.04
N LEU A 26 14.27 0.39 -7.74
CA LEU A 26 15.10 -0.57 -8.47
C LEU A 26 16.42 -0.77 -7.72
N THR A 27 16.78 -2.02 -7.46
CA THR A 27 18.08 -2.39 -6.92
C THR A 27 18.76 -3.36 -7.90
N ALA A 28 19.97 -3.03 -8.34
CA ALA A 28 20.75 -3.85 -9.26
C ALA A 28 22.25 -3.76 -8.90
N ALA A 29 23.01 -4.82 -9.17
CA ALA A 29 24.46 -4.86 -8.92
C ALA A 29 25.24 -3.92 -9.86
N GLU A 30 24.71 -3.70 -11.05
CA GLU A 30 25.25 -2.77 -12.05
C GLU A 30 24.15 -1.81 -12.52
N ALA A 31 24.55 -0.66 -13.06
CA ALA A 31 23.61 0.32 -13.59
C ALA A 31 22.71 -0.31 -14.67
N PRO A 32 21.37 -0.29 -14.52
CA PRO A 32 20.47 -0.84 -15.52
C PRO A 32 20.64 -0.16 -16.89
N ARG A 33 20.53 -0.95 -17.96
CA ARG A 33 20.55 -0.40 -19.33
C ARG A 33 19.42 0.62 -19.51
N GLY A 34 19.72 1.75 -20.17
CA GLY A 34 18.75 2.84 -20.37
C GLY A 34 17.45 2.40 -21.02
N THR A 35 17.50 1.41 -21.92
CA THR A 35 16.30 0.84 -22.57
C THR A 35 15.36 0.15 -21.56
N VAL A 36 15.89 -0.56 -20.57
CA VAL A 36 15.08 -1.21 -19.52
C VAL A 36 14.44 -0.14 -18.63
N LEU A 37 15.17 0.92 -18.27
CA LEU A 37 14.65 2.03 -17.48
C LEU A 37 13.54 2.79 -18.20
N SER A 38 13.71 3.10 -19.49
CA SER A 38 12.67 3.77 -20.28
C SER A 38 11.39 2.94 -20.40
N GLU A 39 11.52 1.62 -20.57
CA GLU A 39 10.37 0.72 -20.66
C GLU A 39 9.65 0.55 -19.32
N LEU A 40 10.38 0.43 -18.21
CA LEU A 40 9.80 0.42 -16.85
C LEU A 40 9.10 1.74 -16.53
N SER A 41 9.72 2.88 -16.88
CA SER A 41 9.16 4.21 -16.64
C SER A 41 7.86 4.43 -17.42
N ARG A 42 7.85 4.12 -18.72
CA ARG A 42 6.67 4.26 -19.59
C ARG A 42 5.48 3.44 -19.10
N ARG A 43 5.73 2.31 -18.47
CA ARG A 43 4.69 1.35 -17.99
C ARG A 43 4.50 1.36 -16.48
N LYS A 44 5.08 2.34 -15.78
CA LYS A 44 5.06 2.39 -14.32
C LYS A 44 3.65 2.21 -13.73
N PRO A 45 2.58 2.88 -14.21
CA PRO A 45 1.23 2.70 -13.65
C PRO A 45 0.73 1.25 -13.76
N GLU A 46 0.94 0.62 -14.91
CA GLU A 46 0.52 -0.77 -15.19
C GLU A 46 1.31 -1.78 -14.35
N ILE A 47 2.63 -1.55 -14.20
CA ILE A 47 3.52 -2.38 -13.39
C ILE A 47 3.16 -2.26 -11.90
N VAL A 48 2.87 -1.04 -11.43
CA VAL A 48 2.44 -0.79 -10.06
C VAL A 48 1.12 -1.50 -9.78
N ALA A 49 0.14 -1.41 -10.69
CA ALA A 49 -1.13 -2.13 -10.56
C ALA A 49 -0.93 -3.66 -10.47
N LEU A 50 -0.09 -4.23 -11.35
CA LEU A 50 0.21 -5.66 -11.33
C LEU A 50 0.89 -6.11 -10.04
N LEU A 51 1.88 -5.34 -9.56
CA LEU A 51 2.60 -5.67 -8.34
C LEU A 51 1.73 -5.48 -7.08
N ARG A 52 0.77 -4.55 -7.09
CA ARG A 52 -0.23 -4.39 -6.04
C ARG A 52 -1.22 -5.54 -6.01
N ALA A 53 -1.79 -5.90 -7.17
CA ALA A 53 -2.68 -7.06 -7.27
C ALA A 53 -2.01 -8.35 -6.78
N ALA A 54 -0.73 -8.55 -7.12
CA ALA A 54 0.06 -9.69 -6.63
C ALA A 54 0.46 -9.61 -5.15
N ARG A 55 0.37 -8.44 -4.51
CA ARG A 55 0.58 -8.28 -3.06
C ARG A 55 -0.71 -8.43 -2.27
N ASP A 56 -1.83 -7.94 -2.80
CA ASP A 56 -3.10 -7.92 -2.09
C ASP A 56 -3.68 -9.33 -1.93
N ASN A 57 -3.43 -10.25 -2.89
CA ASN A 57 -3.88 -11.66 -2.92
C ASN A 57 -5.37 -11.89 -2.63
N TRP A 58 -6.14 -10.84 -2.39
CA TRP A 58 -7.57 -10.82 -2.15
C TRP A 58 -8.24 -10.23 -3.37
N SER A 59 -9.20 -11.00 -3.88
CA SER A 59 -10.17 -10.54 -4.87
C SER A 59 -11.21 -9.63 -4.22
N ASP A 60 -12.01 -8.98 -5.05
CA ASP A 60 -13.18 -8.21 -4.60
C ASP A 60 -14.12 -9.05 -3.74
N ALA A 61 -14.25 -10.35 -4.06
CA ALA A 61 -15.06 -11.29 -3.29
C ALA A 61 -14.45 -11.61 -1.91
N ASP A 62 -13.13 -11.64 -1.78
CA ASP A 62 -12.45 -11.85 -0.49
C ASP A 62 -12.64 -10.63 0.41
N TRP A 63 -12.54 -9.42 -0.15
CA TRP A 63 -12.82 -8.18 0.58
C TRP A 63 -14.27 -8.12 1.06
N LEU A 64 -15.21 -8.54 0.22
CA LEU A 64 -16.62 -8.59 0.59
C LEU A 64 -16.90 -9.65 1.67
N ALA A 65 -16.31 -10.83 1.56
CA ALA A 65 -16.46 -11.88 2.56
C ALA A 65 -15.91 -11.43 3.93
N PHE A 66 -14.74 -10.78 3.94
CA PHE A 66 -14.19 -10.21 5.16
C PHE A 66 -15.09 -9.12 5.75
N PHE A 67 -15.62 -8.22 4.92
CA PHE A 67 -16.57 -7.20 5.38
C PHE A 67 -17.81 -7.84 6.03
N ASP A 68 -18.46 -8.78 5.33
CA ASP A 68 -19.68 -9.43 5.81
C ASP A 68 -19.42 -10.23 7.11
N GLU A 69 -18.26 -10.88 7.24
CA GLU A 69 -17.82 -11.54 8.47
C GLU A 69 -17.65 -10.53 9.63
N ARG A 70 -16.93 -9.43 9.40
CA ARG A 70 -16.70 -8.40 10.43
C ARG A 70 -17.99 -7.69 10.84
N ALA A 71 -18.91 -7.47 9.90
CA ALA A 71 -20.23 -6.92 10.17
C ALA A 71 -21.06 -7.89 11.01
N GLY A 72 -21.06 -9.18 10.67
CA GLY A 72 -21.73 -10.22 11.45
C GLY A 72 -21.22 -10.30 12.89
N ILE A 73 -19.89 -10.31 13.11
CA ILE A 73 -19.31 -10.31 14.46
C ILE A 73 -19.75 -9.05 15.24
N ALA A 74 -19.68 -7.87 14.62
CA ALA A 74 -20.04 -6.62 15.29
C ALA A 74 -21.53 -6.54 15.64
N GLU A 75 -22.41 -7.08 14.79
CA GLU A 75 -23.86 -7.13 15.03
C GLU A 75 -24.25 -8.20 16.06
N PHE A 76 -23.86 -9.45 15.83
CA PHE A 76 -24.36 -10.58 16.64
C PHE A 76 -23.60 -10.76 17.95
N ASP A 77 -22.27 -10.64 17.93
CA ASP A 77 -21.46 -10.78 19.15
C ASP A 77 -21.30 -9.43 19.86
N GLY A 78 -21.23 -8.34 19.10
CA GLY A 78 -21.07 -6.98 19.61
C GLY A 78 -22.38 -6.25 19.94
N GLY A 79 -23.53 -6.76 19.49
CA GLY A 79 -24.85 -6.17 19.74
C GLY A 79 -25.10 -4.83 19.03
N LEU A 80 -24.28 -4.47 18.03
CA LEU A 80 -24.48 -3.24 17.26
C LEU A 80 -25.68 -3.39 16.30
N GLN A 81 -26.35 -2.26 16.02
CA GLN A 81 -27.31 -2.20 14.92
C GLN A 81 -26.58 -2.43 13.60
N ARG A 82 -27.27 -3.01 12.60
CA ARG A 82 -26.68 -3.37 11.30
C ARG A 82 -25.85 -2.23 10.68
N THR A 83 -26.36 -1.01 10.69
CA THR A 83 -25.67 0.16 10.12
C THR A 83 -24.36 0.48 10.84
N ASP A 84 -24.33 0.39 12.16
CA ASP A 84 -23.13 0.64 12.97
C ASP A 84 -22.14 -0.51 12.87
N ALA A 85 -22.64 -1.75 12.76
CA ALA A 85 -21.85 -2.95 12.52
C ALA A 85 -21.14 -2.88 11.16
N GLU A 86 -21.84 -2.48 10.10
CA GLU A 86 -21.29 -2.27 8.76
C GLU A 86 -20.24 -1.14 8.75
N ALA A 87 -20.52 -0.01 9.40
CA ALA A 87 -19.54 1.07 9.54
C ALA A 87 -18.26 0.58 10.23
N ARG A 88 -18.41 -0.20 11.31
CA ARG A 88 -17.28 -0.81 12.03
C ARG A 88 -16.53 -1.86 11.20
N ALA A 89 -17.25 -2.64 10.40
CA ALA A 89 -16.67 -3.62 9.49
C ALA A 89 -15.86 -2.94 8.39
N PHE A 90 -16.34 -1.81 7.86
CA PHE A 90 -15.60 -1.02 6.88
C PHE A 90 -14.29 -0.46 7.45
N GLU A 91 -14.29 0.01 8.70
CA GLU A 91 -13.06 0.41 9.39
C GLU A 91 -12.06 -0.75 9.50
N CYS A 92 -12.54 -1.96 9.76
CA CYS A 92 -11.71 -3.17 9.79
C CYS A 92 -11.11 -3.46 8.40
N CYS A 93 -11.89 -3.31 7.32
CA CYS A 93 -11.39 -3.47 5.96
C CYS A 93 -10.29 -2.45 5.63
N VAL A 94 -10.45 -1.19 6.03
CA VAL A 94 -9.43 -0.15 5.86
C VAL A 94 -8.13 -0.52 6.59
N VAL A 95 -8.21 -0.99 7.83
CA VAL A 95 -7.03 -1.43 8.59
C VAL A 95 -6.35 -2.62 7.93
N GLU A 96 -7.12 -3.61 7.49
CA GLU A 96 -6.56 -4.79 6.82
C GLU A 96 -5.89 -4.43 5.50
N TRP A 97 -6.46 -3.51 4.72
CA TRP A 97 -5.84 -3.01 3.50
C TRP A 97 -4.50 -2.32 3.80
N LEU A 98 -4.42 -1.51 4.86
CA LEU A 98 -3.18 -0.87 5.28
C LEU A 98 -2.10 -1.89 5.67
N ASN A 99 -2.48 -2.97 6.35
CA ASN A 99 -1.58 -4.05 6.74
C ASN A 99 -1.01 -4.79 5.51
N ARG A 100 -1.85 -5.03 4.51
CA ARG A 100 -1.50 -5.71 3.25
C ARG A 100 -0.72 -4.83 2.28
N ASN A 101 -0.84 -3.51 2.43
CA ASN A 101 -0.16 -2.53 1.59
C ASN A 101 0.89 -1.75 2.40
N PRO A 102 1.93 -2.40 2.98
CA PRO A 102 2.95 -1.68 3.73
C PRO A 102 3.72 -0.74 2.80
N VAL A 103 4.15 0.40 3.35
CA VAL A 103 4.98 1.39 2.67
C VAL A 103 6.32 1.44 3.39
N CYS A 104 7.41 1.43 2.63
CA CYS A 104 8.77 1.49 3.12
C CYS A 104 9.50 2.64 2.46
N SER A 105 10.26 3.43 3.21
CA SER A 105 11.08 4.51 2.65
C SER A 105 12.53 4.36 3.10
N PRO A 106 13.50 4.94 2.38
CA PRO A 106 14.87 5.04 2.89
C PRO A 106 14.92 5.95 4.13
N PRO A 107 15.89 5.75 5.04
CA PRO A 107 16.15 6.69 6.13
C PRO A 107 16.66 8.04 5.62
N GLY A 108 16.61 9.06 6.47
CA GLY A 108 17.21 10.38 6.21
C GLY A 108 16.28 11.42 5.58
N ARG A 109 15.09 11.03 5.09
CA ARG A 109 14.02 11.97 4.70
C ARG A 109 12.66 11.50 5.19
N CYS A 110 11.85 12.46 5.64
CA CYS A 110 10.45 12.24 5.96
C CYS A 110 9.69 11.90 4.69
N LEU A 111 9.07 10.72 4.65
CA LEU A 111 8.25 10.28 3.51
C LEU A 111 7.07 11.23 3.22
N HIS A 112 6.56 11.93 4.23
CA HIS A 112 5.41 12.83 4.05
C HIS A 112 5.79 14.22 3.55
N CYS A 113 6.77 14.88 4.18
CA CYS A 113 7.12 16.28 3.86
C CYS A 113 8.43 16.45 3.09
N GLY A 114 9.23 15.39 2.92
CA GLY A 114 10.54 15.41 2.26
C GLY A 114 11.69 16.01 3.07
N GLY A 115 11.40 16.58 4.25
CA GLY A 115 12.39 17.18 5.14
C GLY A 115 13.36 16.16 5.74
N SER A 116 14.58 16.61 6.07
CA SER A 116 15.58 15.81 6.78
C SER A 116 15.29 15.75 8.28
N GLU A 117 16.04 14.92 8.99
CA GLU A 117 16.05 14.90 10.46
C GLU A 117 16.73 16.15 11.05
N ALA A 118 16.29 16.52 12.26
CA ALA A 118 16.96 17.50 13.13
C ALA A 118 16.86 17.04 14.59
N VAL A 119 17.72 17.58 15.47
CA VAL A 119 17.86 17.13 16.88
C VAL A 119 16.55 17.16 17.67
N LEU A 120 15.65 18.09 17.37
CA LEU A 120 14.34 18.22 18.03
C LEU A 120 13.17 17.72 17.16
N ASP A 121 13.49 17.08 16.04
CA ASP A 121 12.55 16.68 15.00
C ASP A 121 13.12 15.50 14.21
N GLU A 122 13.33 14.41 14.93
CA GLU A 122 13.93 13.21 14.39
C GLU A 122 12.95 12.44 13.50
N LEU A 123 13.53 11.70 12.56
CA LEU A 123 12.78 10.72 11.78
C LEU A 123 12.67 9.43 12.58
N VAL A 124 11.45 8.97 12.80
CA VAL A 124 11.18 7.71 13.49
C VAL A 124 10.56 6.69 12.52
N PRO A 125 10.87 5.40 12.69
CA PRO A 125 10.34 4.35 11.82
C PRO A 125 8.91 3.99 12.21
N PHE A 126 8.02 3.91 11.22
CA PHE A 126 6.65 3.42 11.36
C PHE A 126 6.40 2.17 10.51
N GLY A 127 5.64 1.23 11.08
CA GLY A 127 5.38 -0.09 10.51
C GLY A 127 6.24 -1.18 11.17
N THR A 128 5.72 -2.40 11.25
CA THR A 128 6.34 -3.53 11.98
C THR A 128 6.61 -4.75 11.10
N GLY A 129 6.33 -4.67 9.79
CA GLY A 129 6.42 -5.80 8.87
C GLY A 129 7.83 -6.01 8.29
N PRO A 130 8.11 -7.20 7.72
CA PRO A 130 9.40 -7.52 7.09
C PRO A 130 9.69 -6.68 5.84
N SER A 131 8.67 -6.00 5.31
CA SER A 131 8.76 -5.11 4.15
C SER A 131 9.50 -3.81 4.42
N GLY A 132 9.86 -3.51 5.67
CA GLY A 132 10.59 -2.30 6.08
C GLY A 132 9.70 -1.24 6.74
N HIS A 133 10.29 -0.08 7.01
CA HIS A 133 9.64 1.04 7.73
C HIS A 133 9.43 2.25 6.83
N ALA A 134 8.38 3.01 7.09
CA ALA A 134 8.25 4.38 6.61
C ALA A 134 8.91 5.32 7.63
N TRP A 135 9.87 6.12 7.20
CA TRP A 135 10.53 7.12 8.04
C TRP A 135 9.78 8.44 7.98
N LEU A 136 9.32 8.92 9.13
CA LEU A 136 8.50 10.12 9.24
C LEU A 136 8.93 10.93 10.46
N HIS A 137 8.77 12.25 10.40
CA HIS A 137 8.70 13.05 11.63
C HIS A 137 7.48 12.60 12.43
N SER A 138 7.59 12.56 13.76
CA SER A 138 6.46 12.21 14.63
C SER A 138 5.22 13.07 14.35
N ARG A 139 5.41 14.38 14.12
CA ARG A 139 4.31 15.31 13.76
C ARG A 139 3.67 15.03 12.40
N CYS A 140 4.41 14.43 11.46
CA CYS A 140 3.92 14.16 10.11
C CYS A 140 3.10 12.87 10.04
N TRP A 141 3.19 12.01 11.05
CA TRP A 141 2.52 10.72 11.07
C TRP A 141 1.00 10.83 10.90
N ALA A 142 0.35 11.75 11.65
CA ALA A 142 -1.11 11.84 11.65
C ALA A 142 -1.67 12.19 10.26
N ALA A 143 -1.11 13.21 9.61
CA ALA A 143 -1.52 13.62 8.25
C ALA A 143 -1.23 12.53 7.22
N TRP A 144 -0.05 11.90 7.29
CA TRP A 144 0.30 10.78 6.43
C TRP A 144 -0.66 9.59 6.60
N HIS A 145 -0.96 9.21 7.85
CA HIS A 145 -1.85 8.08 8.14
C HIS A 145 -3.29 8.35 7.69
N VAL A 146 -3.79 9.57 7.86
CA VAL A 146 -5.10 9.99 7.35
C VAL A 146 -5.16 9.87 5.82
N ASN A 147 -4.14 10.37 5.11
CA ASN A 147 -4.09 10.24 3.66
C ASN A 147 -4.10 8.77 3.22
N ARG A 148 -3.36 7.92 3.93
CA ARG A 148 -3.36 6.47 3.65
C ARG A 148 -4.70 5.81 3.90
N LYS A 149 -5.40 6.16 4.99
CA LYS A 149 -6.78 5.70 5.23
C LYS A 149 -7.73 6.15 4.12
N ALA A 150 -7.59 7.39 3.64
CA ALA A 150 -8.43 7.92 2.56
C ALA A 150 -8.22 7.15 1.24
N VAL A 151 -6.97 6.83 0.90
CA VAL A 151 -6.65 5.98 -0.26
C VAL A 151 -7.27 4.59 -0.11
N ALA A 152 -7.10 3.95 1.05
CA ALA A 152 -7.68 2.64 1.33
C ALA A 152 -9.21 2.66 1.17
N ALA A 153 -9.88 3.65 1.78
CA ALA A 153 -11.32 3.81 1.68
C ALA A 153 -11.78 4.03 0.23
N ALA A 154 -11.07 4.86 -0.56
CA ALA A 154 -11.41 5.09 -1.96
C ALA A 154 -11.31 3.82 -2.82
N ILE A 155 -10.37 2.92 -2.51
CA ILE A 155 -10.22 1.63 -3.19
C ILE A 155 -11.31 0.63 -2.75
N LEU A 156 -11.59 0.55 -1.45
CA LEU A 156 -12.50 -0.45 -0.88
C LEU A 156 -13.98 -0.12 -1.07
N SER A 157 -14.35 1.17 -1.03
CA SER A 157 -15.74 1.61 -1.19
C SER A 157 -16.42 1.03 -2.44
N PRO A 158 -15.85 1.08 -3.66
CA PRO A 158 -16.51 0.50 -4.83
C PRO A 158 -16.60 -1.03 -4.81
N LEU A 159 -15.77 -1.72 -4.03
CA LEU A 159 -15.80 -3.18 -3.89
C LEU A 159 -16.88 -3.64 -2.92
N ILE A 160 -17.11 -2.86 -1.85
CA ILE A 160 -17.95 -3.24 -0.71
C ILE A 160 -19.33 -2.57 -0.78
N MET A 161 -19.38 -1.27 -1.12
CA MET A 161 -20.60 -0.44 -1.01
C MET A 161 -21.43 -0.37 -2.29
N ASN A 162 -20.92 -0.86 -3.43
CA ASN A 162 -21.70 -0.96 -4.68
C ASN A 162 -22.52 -2.27 -4.74
N LYS A 163 -23.07 -2.73 -3.62
CA LYS A 163 -24.11 -3.77 -3.62
C LYS A 163 -25.40 -3.14 -4.20
N GLY A 164 -25.59 -3.32 -5.51
CA GLY A 164 -26.88 -3.17 -6.19
C GLY A 164 -27.65 -4.48 -6.14
#